data_AF-A0A832H2G8-F1
#
_entry.id   AF-A0A832H2G8-F1
#
_cell.length_a   1.000
_cell.length_b   1.000
_cell.length_c   1.000
_cell.angle_alpha   90.00
_cell.angle_beta   90.00
_cell.angle_gamma   90.00
#
_symmetry.space_group_name_H-M   'P 1'
#
loop_
_entity.id
_entity.type
_entity.pdbx_description
1 polymer ?
#
loop_
_entity_poly.entity_id
_entity_poly.type
_entity_poly.pdbx_seq_one_letter_code
_entity_poly.pdbx_strand_id
1 'polypeptide(L)' 'MANKDKTPETGKQGFASMDDEKQREIASKGGQAAHEKGTAHEFTSEEAKEAGRKGGETVSQDREHMSDIGRKGGKS' A
#
# COMPACT_ATOMS: atom_id res chain seq x y z
N MET A 1 -45.04 -23.16 -4.32
CA MET A 1 -44.23 -21.97 -4.68
C MET A 1 -43.24 -21.70 -3.56
N ALA A 2 -41.94 -21.71 -3.83
CA ALA A 2 -40.93 -21.17 -2.92
C ALA A 2 -39.80 -20.56 -3.77
N ASN A 3 -39.95 -19.29 -4.13
CA ASN A 3 -38.87 -18.49 -4.66
C ASN A 3 -38.01 -18.08 -3.46
N LYS A 4 -36.92 -18.79 -3.21
CA LYS A 4 -35.88 -18.32 -2.29
C LYS A 4 -35.11 -17.22 -3.01
N ASP A 5 -35.21 -16.03 -2.45
CA ASP A 5 -34.43 -14.85 -2.77
C ASP A 5 -32.96 -15.22 -2.99
N LYS A 6 -32.52 -15.18 -4.24
CA LYS A 6 -31.09 -15.14 -4.57
C LYS A 6 -30.61 -13.76 -4.16
N THR A 7 -30.05 -13.64 -2.95
CA THR A 7 -29.09 -12.58 -2.65
C THR A 7 -28.08 -12.55 -3.79
N PRO A 8 -27.83 -11.42 -4.46
CA PRO A 8 -26.73 -11.34 -5.40
C PRO A 8 -25.48 -11.55 -4.55
N GLU A 9 -24.91 -12.76 -4.60
CA GLU A 9 -23.51 -12.93 -4.25
C GLU A 9 -22.80 -11.86 -5.06
N THR A 10 -22.23 -10.86 -4.37
CA THR A 10 -21.39 -9.83 -4.98
C THR A 10 -20.14 -10.54 -5.49
N GLY A 11 -20.32 -11.31 -6.56
CA GLY A 11 -19.28 -11.92 -7.32
C GLY A 11 -18.36 -10.80 -7.73
N LYS A 12 -17.06 -11.06 -7.56
CA LYS A 12 -15.97 -10.17 -7.90
C LYS A 12 -16.33 -9.43 -9.20
N GLN A 13 -16.74 -8.17 -9.07
CA GLN A 13 -17.03 -7.27 -10.19
C GLN A 13 -16.13 -6.04 -10.04
N GLY A 14 -15.57 -5.59 -11.15
CA GLY A 14 -14.65 -4.45 -11.17
C GLY A 14 -13.21 -4.83 -10.82
N PHE A 15 -12.46 -3.86 -10.31
CA PHE A 15 -11.00 -3.89 -10.20
C PHE A 15 -10.45 -5.10 -9.43
N ALA A 16 -11.14 -5.52 -8.35
CA ALA A 16 -10.74 -6.63 -7.49
C ALA A 16 -10.98 -8.04 -8.10
N SER A 17 -11.45 -8.09 -9.34
CA SER A 17 -11.80 -9.32 -10.08
C SER A 17 -10.87 -9.55 -11.26
N MET A 18 -10.01 -8.57 -11.55
CA MET A 18 -9.01 -8.66 -12.60
C MET A 18 -7.85 -9.54 -12.14
N ASP A 19 -7.07 -10.04 -13.09
CA ASP A 19 -5.78 -10.66 -12.80
C ASP A 19 -4.84 -9.68 -12.09
N ASP A 20 -4.04 -10.18 -11.14
CA ASP A 20 -3.15 -9.37 -10.30
C ASP A 20 -2.19 -8.49 -11.12
N GLU A 21 -1.69 -9.04 -12.23
CA GLU A 21 -0.80 -8.30 -13.14
C GLU A 21 -1.52 -7.10 -13.76
N LYS A 22 -2.74 -7.31 -14.24
CA LYS A 22 -3.57 -6.26 -14.83
C LYS A 22 -3.98 -5.22 -13.79
N GLN A 23 -4.32 -5.66 -12.58
CA GLN A 23 -4.64 -4.76 -11.47
C GLN A 23 -3.43 -3.87 -11.12
N ARG A 24 -2.22 -4.46 -11.06
CA ARG A 24 -0.98 -3.73 -10.79
C ARG A 24 -0.65 -2.75 -11.91
N GLU A 25 -0.81 -3.14 -13.17
CA GLU A 25 -0.58 -2.27 -14.32
C GLU A 25 -1.51 -1.05 -14.27
N ILE A 26 -2.81 -1.26 -14.04
CA ILE A 26 -3.78 -0.15 -14.01
C ILE A 26 -3.54 0.74 -12.78
N ALA A 27 -3.23 0.16 -11.61
CA ALA A 27 -2.86 0.94 -10.43
C ALA A 27 -1.60 1.79 -10.69
N SER A 28 -0.59 1.22 -11.35
CA SER A 28 0.63 1.94 -11.71
C SER A 28 0.36 3.09 -12.67
N LYS A 29 -0.44 2.87 -13.72
CA LYS A 29 -0.82 3.92 -14.67
C LYS A 29 -1.66 5.01 -14.01
N GLY A 30 -2.56 4.65 -13.10
CA GLY A 30 -3.36 5.60 -12.34
C GLY A 30 -2.51 6.50 -11.45
N GLY A 31 -1.50 5.93 -10.77
CA GLY A 31 -0.54 6.68 -9.97
C GLY A 31 0.30 7.66 -10.80
N GLN A 32 0.84 7.19 -11.94
CA GLN A 32 1.59 8.04 -12.87
C GLN A 32 0.74 9.19 -13.39
N ALA A 33 -0.48 8.90 -13.88
CA ALA A 33 -1.38 9.92 -14.39
C ALA A 33 -1.78 10.94 -13.31
N ALA A 34 -1.93 10.52 -12.05
CA ALA A 34 -2.24 11.43 -10.95
C ALA A 34 -1.07 12.38 -10.63
N HIS A 35 0.17 11.90 -10.71
CA HIS A 35 1.36 12.74 -10.62
C HIS A 35 1.49 13.69 -11.81
N GLU A 36 1.34 13.19 -13.04
CA GLU A 36 1.39 14.01 -14.26
C GLU A 36 0.34 15.13 -14.28
N LYS A 37 -0.86 14.85 -13.73
CA LYS A 37 -1.95 15.83 -13.63
C LYS A 37 -1.86 16.76 -12.42
N GLY A 38 -0.87 16.58 -11.53
CA GLY A 38 -0.73 17.35 -10.30
C GLY A 38 -1.87 17.13 -9.29
N THR A 39 -2.64 16.05 -9.44
CA THR A 39 -3.70 15.69 -8.49
C THR A 39 -3.18 14.81 -7.36
N ALA A 40 -2.02 14.19 -7.55
CA ALA A 40 -1.31 13.48 -6.49
C ALA A 40 -0.64 14.47 -5.53
N HIS A 41 -0.53 14.07 -4.26
CA HIS A 41 0.30 14.79 -3.31
C HIS A 41 1.77 14.57 -3.65
N GLU A 42 2.49 15.65 -3.91
CA GLU A 42 3.95 15.63 -4.07
C GLU A 42 4.59 15.78 -2.71
N PHE A 43 5.25 14.72 -2.24
CA PHE A 43 6.04 14.79 -1.02
C PHE A 43 7.30 15.61 -1.29
N THR A 44 7.48 16.66 -0.52
CA THR A 44 8.77 17.35 -0.46
C THR A 44 9.81 16.48 0.25
N SER A 45 11.10 16.75 0.01
CA SER A 45 12.19 16.07 0.73
C SER A 45 12.09 16.22 2.25
N GLU A 46 11.58 17.36 2.72
CA GLU A 46 11.35 17.61 4.15
C GLU A 46 10.22 16.75 4.70
N GLU A 47 9.10 16.61 3.99
CA GLU A 47 7.99 15.72 4.39
C GLU A 47 8.41 14.25 4.39
N ALA A 48 9.19 13.82 3.38
CA ALA A 48 9.73 12.46 3.35
C ALA A 48 10.64 12.18 4.56
N LYS A 49 11.47 13.17 4.93
CA LYS A 49 12.34 13.10 6.11
C LYS A 49 11.54 13.08 7.41
N GLU A 50 10.48 13.88 7.51
CA GLU A 50 9.61 13.91 8.69
C GLU A 50 8.86 12.59 8.86
N ALA A 51 8.28 12.06 7.76
CA ALA A 51 7.61 10.77 7.75
C ALA A 51 8.57 9.64 8.12
N GLY A 52 9.79 9.64 7.57
CA GLY A 52 10.85 8.70 7.91
C GLY A 52 11.24 8.78 9.39
N ARG A 53 11.40 10.00 9.93
CA ARG A 53 11.68 10.21 11.36
C ARG A 53 10.56 9.64 12.21
N LYS A 54 9.30 10.00 11.94
CA LYS A 54 8.13 9.54 12.71
C LYS A 54 7.96 8.02 12.66
N GLY A 55 8.18 7.42 11.48
CA GLY A 55 8.18 5.97 11.32
C GLY A 55 9.29 5.30 12.13
N GLY A 56 10.50 5.83 12.05
CA GLY A 56 11.64 5.37 12.85
C GLY A 56 11.41 5.51 14.36
N GLU A 57 10.85 6.63 14.81
CA GLU A 57 10.46 6.85 16.22
C GLU A 57 9.41 5.82 16.70
N THR A 58 8.48 5.44 15.83
CA THR A 58 7.47 4.43 16.14
C THR A 58 8.09 3.03 16.26
N VAL A 59 8.91 2.65 15.29
CA VAL A 59 9.53 1.31 15.25
C VAL A 59 10.63 1.14 16.31
N SER A 60 11.35 2.22 16.64
CA SER A 60 12.45 2.18 17.60
C SER A 60 12.05 2.00 19.06
N GLN A 61 10.74 2.08 19.37
CA GLN A 61 10.23 1.78 20.71
C GLN A 61 10.44 0.31 21.11
N ASP A 62 10.48 -0.60 20.12
CA ASP A 62 10.79 -2.01 20.35
C ASP A 62 12.30 -2.27 20.18
N ARG A 63 12.98 -2.35 21.33
CA ARG A 63 14.43 -2.52 21.39
C ARG A 63 14.89 -3.91 20.95
N GLU A 64 14.09 -4.94 21.21
CA GLU A 64 14.39 -6.32 20.80
C GLU A 64 14.29 -6.43 19.26
N HIS A 65 13.21 -5.88 18.70
CA HIS A 65 13.01 -5.81 17.26
C HIS A 65 14.13 -5.05 16.53
N MET A 66 14.54 -3.88 17.06
CA MET A 66 15.65 -3.11 16.49
C MET A 66 16.99 -3.84 16.55
N SER A 67 17.23 -4.59 17.64
CA SER A 67 18.43 -5.41 17.79
C SER A 67 18.48 -6.54 16.76
N ASP A 68 17.33 -7.17 16.47
CA ASP A 68 17.21 -8.20 15.45
C ASP A 68 17.39 -7.66 14.03
N ILE A 69 16.84 -6.48 13.72
CA ILE A 69 17.07 -5.79 12.45
C ILE A 69 18.55 -5.47 12.27
N GLY A 70 19.19 -4.86 13.28
CA GLY A 70 20.61 -4.52 13.23
C GLY A 70 21.51 -5.74 13.06
N ARG A 71 21.21 -6.84 13.76
CA ARG A 71 21.91 -8.12 13.62
C ARG A 71 21.75 -8.72 12.21
N LYS A 72 20.58 -8.60 11.58
CA LYS A 72 20.36 -9.05 10.20
C LYS A 72 21.09 -8.16 9.19
N GLY A 73 21.06 -6.85 9.37
CA GLY A 73 21.72 -5.88 8.48
C GLY A 73 23.25 -5.98 8.50
N GLY A 74 23.86 -6.18 9.67
CA GLY A 74 25.32 -6.29 9.80
C GLY A 74 25.94 -7.63 9.37
N LYS A 75 25.12 -8.59 8.94
CA LYS A 75 25.57 -9.91 8.45
C LYS A 75 25.74 -9.98 6.92
N SER A 76 25.64 -8.84 6.23
CA SER A 76 25.82 -8.73 4.78
C SER A 76 27.24 -8.29 4.42
#